data_AF-A0A101H3Z1-F1
#
_entry.id   AF-A0A101H3Z1-F1
#
_cell.length_a   1.000
_cell.length_b   1.000
_cell.length_c   1.000
_cell.angle_alpha   90.00
_cell.angle_beta   90.00
_cell.angle_gamma   90.00
#
_symmetry.space_group_name_H-M   'P 1'
#
loop_
_entity.id
_entity.type
_entity.pdbx_description
1 polymer ?
#
loop_
_entity_poly.entity_id
_entity_poly.type
_entity_poly.pdbx_seq_one_letter_code
_entity_poly.pdbx_strand_id
1 'polypeptide(L)' 'MKKVELNPATRIEIENIQGFLIRKVTKFGNSAKVDCPKEYLDRTVYLVLL' A
#
# COMPACT_ATOMS: atom_id res chain seq x y z
N MET A 1 -7.77 12.00 5.11
CA MET A 1 -6.77 11.81 4.03
C MET A 1 -7.25 12.59 2.82
N LYS A 2 -6.39 13.39 2.16
CA LYS A 2 -6.72 13.87 0.81
C LYS A 2 -6.94 12.64 -0.07
N LYS A 3 -7.88 12.72 -1.02
CA LYS A 3 -8.22 11.59 -1.90
C LYS A 3 -6.94 11.18 -2.66
N VAL A 4 -6.40 10.01 -2.36
CA VAL A 4 -5.27 9.44 -3.11
C VAL A 4 -5.87 8.75 -4.31
N GLU A 5 -5.56 9.23 -5.50
CA GLU A 5 -6.05 8.66 -6.74
C GLU A 5 -5.33 7.34 -7.03
N LEU A 6 -6.11 6.28 -7.27
CA LEU A 6 -5.58 5.02 -7.77
C LEU A 6 -5.38 5.14 -9.28
N ASN A 7 -4.17 4.91 -9.76
CA ASN A 7 -3.90 4.72 -11.18
C ASN A 7 -4.13 3.24 -11.54
N PRO A 8 -5.21 2.88 -12.27
CA PRO A 8 -5.49 1.49 -12.58
C PRO A 8 -4.41 0.94 -13.52
N ALA A 9 -3.73 -0.12 -13.11
CA ALA A 9 -2.72 -0.80 -13.89
C ALA A 9 -2.74 -2.30 -13.60
N THR A 10 -2.38 -3.11 -14.59
CA THR A 10 -2.26 -4.56 -14.45
C THR A 10 -0.80 -5.02 -14.27
N ARG A 11 0.17 -4.14 -14.57
CA ARG A 11 1.61 -4.38 -14.43
C ARG A 11 2.28 -3.15 -13.81
N ILE A 12 3.20 -3.39 -12.90
CA ILE A 12 4.06 -2.37 -12.29
C ILE A 12 5.51 -2.90 -12.27
N GLU A 13 6.46 -2.07 -12.68
CA GLU A 13 7.90 -2.35 -12.64
C GLU A 13 8.60 -1.20 -11.94
N ILE A 14 9.45 -1.52 -10.97
CA ILE A 14 10.17 -0.54 -10.15
C ILE A 14 11.59 -1.09 -9.96
N GLU A 15 12.58 -0.24 -10.25
CA GLU A 15 14.00 -0.55 -10.13
C GLU A 15 14.63 0.28 -9.00
N ASN A 16 15.80 -0.15 -8.51
CA ASN A 16 16.57 0.52 -7.45
C ASN A 16 15.80 0.69 -6.13
N ILE A 17 15.10 -0.36 -5.69
CA ILE A 17 14.37 -0.40 -4.42
C ILE A 17 15.15 -1.16 -3.36
N GLN A 18 15.00 -0.76 -2.09
CA GLN A 18 15.44 -1.58 -0.95
C GLN A 18 14.71 -2.93 -0.87
N GLY A 19 13.42 -2.95 -1.22
CA GLY A 19 12.59 -4.15 -1.23
C GLY A 19 11.10 -3.87 -1.15
N PHE A 20 10.30 -4.90 -0.88
CA PHE A 20 8.85 -4.75 -0.72
C PHE A 20 8.29 -5.71 0.33
N LEU A 21 7.12 -5.34 0.88
CA LEU A 21 6.36 -6.12 1.85
C LEU A 21 4.99 -6.46 1.26
N ILE A 22 4.53 -7.70 1.46
CA ILE A 22 3.17 -8.13 1.12
C ILE A 22 2.35 -8.18 2.40
N ARG A 23 1.35 -7.31 2.53
CA ARG A 23 0.52 -7.21 3.75
C ARG A 23 -0.97 -7.13 3.43
N LYS A 24 -1.80 -7.52 4.38
CA LYS A 24 -3.25 -7.29 4.35
C LYS A 24 -3.57 -5.96 5.01
N VAL A 25 -4.45 -5.16 4.40
CA VAL A 25 -4.90 -3.89 4.99
C VAL A 25 -5.80 -4.17 6.19
N THR A 26 -5.34 -3.81 7.39
CA THR A 26 -6.09 -3.96 8.65
C THR A 26 -6.57 -2.62 9.19
N LYS A 27 -7.52 -2.66 10.13
CA LYS A 27 -7.95 -1.46 10.87
C LYS A 27 -6.76 -0.81 11.60
N PHE A 28 -6.86 0.49 11.79
CA PHE A 28 -5.85 1.33 12.41
C PHE A 28 -5.58 0.88 13.87
N GLY A 29 -4.32 0.60 14.22
CA GLY A 29 -3.85 0.20 15.56
C GLY A 29 -2.41 0.65 15.86
N ASN A 30 -2.00 0.68 17.13
CA ASN A 30 -0.92 1.51 17.77
C ASN A 30 0.55 1.41 17.26
N SER A 31 0.82 0.98 16.02
CA SER A 31 2.19 0.89 15.45
C SER A 31 2.46 1.95 14.38
N ALA A 32 3.67 1.97 13.79
CA ALA A 32 4.01 2.78 12.62
C ALA A 32 3.09 2.43 11.42
N LYS A 33 2.60 3.44 10.69
CA LYS A 33 1.47 3.29 9.76
C LYS A 33 1.85 3.76 8.37
N VAL A 34 1.53 2.91 7.39
CA VAL A 34 1.40 3.33 6.00
C VAL A 34 -0.09 3.54 5.76
N ASP A 35 -0.47 4.77 5.42
CA ASP A 35 -1.86 5.14 5.24
C ASP A 35 -2.41 4.54 3.93
N CYS A 36 -3.46 3.73 4.04
CA CYS A 36 -4.19 3.16 2.91
C CYS A 36 -5.66 3.61 2.97
N PRO A 37 -6.28 4.04 1.86
CA PRO A 37 -7.70 4.40 1.83
C PRO A 37 -8.58 3.27 2.37
N LYS A 38 -9.62 3.64 3.15
CA LYS A 38 -10.51 2.66 3.81
C LYS A 38 -11.26 1.77 2.81
N GLU A 39 -11.45 2.22 1.56
CA GLU A 39 -12.07 1.40 0.50
C GLU A 39 -11.27 0.13 0.14
N TYR A 40 -10.00 0.03 0.56
CA TYR A 40 -9.12 -1.11 0.33
C TYR A 40 -8.93 -1.99 1.57
N LEU A 41 -9.75 -1.83 2.62
CA LEU A 41 -9.76 -2.75 3.76
C LEU A 41 -9.90 -4.21 3.29
N ASP A 42 -9.24 -5.10 4.01
CA ASP A 42 -9.18 -6.54 3.73
C ASP A 42 -8.51 -6.96 2.40
N ARG A 43 -7.96 -6.03 1.62
CA ARG A 43 -7.18 -6.35 0.43
C ARG A 43 -5.72 -6.63 0.77
N THR A 44 -5.07 -7.44 -0.06
CA THR A 44 -3.61 -7.61 -0.05
C THR A 44 -2.96 -6.50 -0.86
N VAL A 45 -1.94 -5.87 -0.29
CA VAL A 45 -1.19 -4.76 -0.90
C VAL A 45 0.30 -5.04 -0.86
N TYR A 46 1.00 -4.49 -1.84
CA TYR A 46 2.45 -4.40 -1.86
C TYR A 46 2.85 -3.03 -1.32
N LEU A 47 3.72 -3.00 -0.30
CA LEU A 47 4.39 -1.79 0.17
C LEU A 47 5.82 -1.82 -0.36
N VAL A 48 6.18 -0.87 -1.19
CA VAL A 48 7.52 -0.78 -1.77
C VAL A 48 8.35 0.19 -0.93
N LEU A 49 9.54 -0.24 -0.54
CA LEU A 49 10.55 0.56 0.15
C LEU A 49 11.58 0.97 -0.91
N LEU A 50 11.62 2.27 -1.24
CA LEU A 50 12.57 2.82 -2.19
C LEU A 50 13.98 2.86 -1.60
#